data_AF-A0A438DFG2-F1
#
_entry.id   AF-A0A438DFG2-F1
#
_cell.length_a   1.000
_cell.length_b   1.000
_cell.length_c   1.000
_cell.angle_alpha   90.00
_cell.angle_beta   90.00
_cell.angle_gamma   90.00
#
_symmetry.space_group_name_H-M   'P 1'
#
loop_
_entity.id
_entity.type
_entity.pdbx_description
1 polymer ?
#
loop_
_entity_poly.entity_id
_entity_poly.type
_entity_poly.pdbx_seq_one_letter_code
_entity_poly.pdbx_strand_id
1 'polypeptide(L)'
;MGFQSGWPVILAKEIFCKSSMIKISDVKESKETNLNDLSSLGESKCCIGGVDFVTLIFTLSAVPLHRMPTAIRECFSILKPGGLLLFRDYGLYDMTMLRFEPEKRVGFREYMRSDGTRSYFFCMDTVRDLFTGSGFTEVLILLIEICHYCLLMLIHQLELEYCCVKSNRRNGKSMHRVWVHGKFQKPF
;
A
#
# COMPACT_ATOMS: atom_id res chain seq x y z
N MET A 1 -24.55 -11.82 6.04
CA MET A 1 -23.46 -12.06 7.02
C MET A 1 -22.21 -11.31 6.58
N GLY A 2 -21.99 -10.14 7.16
CA GLY A 2 -20.94 -9.20 6.79
C GLY A 2 -19.57 -9.69 7.24
N PHE A 3 -18.58 -9.60 6.34
CA PHE A 3 -17.18 -9.67 6.72
C PHE A 3 -16.84 -8.37 7.47
N GLN A 4 -16.69 -8.43 8.79
CA GLN A 4 -16.04 -7.36 9.53
C GLN A 4 -14.57 -7.31 9.10
N SER A 5 -14.26 -6.35 8.22
CA SER A 5 -12.92 -6.05 7.73
C SER A 5 -12.15 -5.18 8.72
N GLY A 6 -12.05 -5.62 9.99
CA GLY A 6 -11.37 -4.83 11.02
C GLY A 6 -9.84 -4.80 10.88
N TRP A 7 -9.26 -5.76 10.16
CA TRP A 7 -7.80 -5.96 10.11
C TRP A 7 -7.02 -4.94 9.25
N PRO A 8 -7.48 -4.51 8.05
CA PRO A 8 -6.76 -3.50 7.27
C PRO A 8 -6.80 -2.10 7.89
N VAL A 9 -7.91 -1.76 8.57
CA VAL A 9 -8.16 -0.44 9.15
C VAL A 9 -7.23 -0.14 10.31
N ILE A 10 -6.94 -1.16 11.14
CA ILE A 10 -6.03 -1.02 12.28
C ILE A 10 -4.59 -0.81 11.80
N LEU A 11 -4.13 -1.56 10.79
CA LEU A 11 -2.75 -1.44 10.30
C LEU A 11 -2.51 -0.12 9.54
N ALA A 12 -3.45 0.32 8.70
CA ALA A 12 -3.35 1.61 8.02
C ALA A 12 -3.42 2.77 9.02
N LYS A 13 -4.31 2.68 10.03
CA LYS A 13 -4.32 3.62 11.15
C LYS A 13 -3.04 3.54 11.94
N GLU A 14 -2.42 2.40 12.19
CA GLU A 14 -1.15 2.28 12.93
C GLU A 14 0.06 2.74 12.13
N ILE A 15 0.07 2.62 10.80
CA ILE A 15 1.13 3.17 9.94
C ILE A 15 1.01 4.71 9.93
N PHE A 16 -0.20 5.25 9.77
CA PHE A 16 -0.45 6.70 9.91
C PHE A 16 -0.30 7.19 11.36
N CYS A 17 -0.65 6.36 12.34
CA CYS A 17 -0.58 6.66 13.77
C CYS A 17 0.82 6.49 14.30
N LYS A 18 1.70 5.65 13.72
CA LYS A 18 3.14 5.69 14.00
C LYS A 18 3.81 6.90 13.35
N SER A 19 3.29 7.37 12.21
CA SER A 19 3.65 8.69 11.68
C SER A 19 3.09 9.84 12.54
N SER A 20 2.02 9.62 13.31
CA SER A 20 1.41 10.64 14.20
C SER A 20 1.53 10.37 15.71
N MET A 21 2.28 9.37 16.16
CA MET A 21 2.50 9.04 17.58
C MET A 21 3.73 9.80 18.07
N ILE A 22 3.63 11.11 17.91
CA ILE A 22 4.21 12.07 18.84
C ILE A 22 3.16 12.16 19.95
N LYS A 23 3.49 11.66 21.14
CA LYS A 23 2.63 11.70 22.33
C LYS A 23 2.14 13.12 22.59
N ILE A 24 0.83 13.32 22.64
CA ILE A 24 0.23 14.45 23.35
C ILE A 24 -0.34 13.88 24.65
N SER A 25 0.33 14.15 25.76
CA SER A 25 -0.19 13.92 27.10
C SER A 25 -1.07 15.09 27.53
N ASP A 26 -2.16 14.75 28.22
CA ASP A 26 -3.23 15.62 28.72
C ASP A 26 -2.75 16.88 29.46
N VAL A 27 -3.21 18.06 29.04
CA VAL A 27 -3.41 19.24 29.93
C VAL A 27 -4.66 20.01 29.48
N LYS A 28 -5.44 20.41 30.49
CA LYS A 28 -6.76 21.06 30.46
C LYS A 28 -6.78 22.48 29.84
N GLU A 29 -7.97 22.82 29.37
CA GLU A 29 -8.55 24.08 28.89
C GLU A 29 -7.98 25.42 29.41
N SER A 30 -7.65 26.37 28.52
CA SER A 30 -8.33 27.69 28.36
C SER A 30 -7.51 28.76 27.60
N LYS A 31 -8.24 29.55 26.77
CA LYS A 31 -8.00 30.93 26.27
C LYS A 31 -6.86 31.23 25.27
N GLU A 32 -7.29 31.38 24.01
CA GLU A 32 -7.03 32.51 23.08
C GLU A 32 -5.76 33.36 23.29
N THR A 33 -4.75 33.23 22.42
CA THR A 33 -4.11 34.33 21.67
C THR A 33 -2.89 33.91 20.82
N ASN A 34 -2.77 34.59 19.67
CA ASN A 34 -1.58 34.86 18.83
C ASN A 34 -0.92 33.75 17.97
N LEU A 35 -1.08 33.93 16.65
CA LEU A 35 -0.14 33.52 15.61
C LEU A 35 1.25 34.10 15.95
N ASN A 36 2.25 33.25 16.23
CA ASN A 36 3.64 33.41 15.77
C ASN A 36 4.64 32.35 16.29
N ASP A 37 4.27 31.38 17.12
CA ASP A 37 5.20 30.36 17.63
C ASP A 37 4.88 28.93 17.17
N LEU A 38 5.08 28.63 15.89
CA LEU A 38 5.12 27.24 15.40
C LEU A 38 6.40 26.94 14.61
N SER A 39 7.53 27.48 15.05
CA SER A 39 8.85 27.22 14.48
C SER A 39 9.70 26.23 15.30
N SER A 40 9.12 25.47 16.22
CA SER A 40 9.91 24.52 17.04
C SER A 40 9.19 23.23 17.43
N LEU A 41 8.36 22.67 16.54
CA LEU A 41 8.02 21.25 16.61
C LEU A 41 9.24 20.47 16.12
N GLY A 42 10.10 20.10 17.07
CA GLY A 42 11.37 19.44 16.82
C GLY A 42 11.23 18.31 15.82
N GLU A 43 12.14 18.30 14.86
CA GLU A 43 12.37 17.21 13.94
C GLU A 43 12.52 15.92 14.74
N SER A 44 11.43 15.16 14.88
CA SER A 44 11.52 13.77 15.30
C SER A 44 12.35 13.07 14.24
N LYS A 45 13.62 12.80 14.57
CA LYS A 45 14.59 12.09 13.75
C LYS A 45 14.02 10.72 13.40
N CYS A 46 13.20 10.68 12.35
CA CYS A 46 12.71 9.47 11.74
C CYS A 46 13.93 8.66 11.28
N CYS A 47 13.82 7.35 11.28
CA CYS A 47 14.87 6.44 10.81
C CYS A 47 15.04 6.51 9.28
N ILE A 48 15.41 7.69 8.77
CA ILE A 48 15.79 7.91 7.36
C ILE A 48 16.92 6.93 7.04
N GLY A 49 16.72 6.12 6.00
CA GLY A 49 17.71 5.11 5.63
C GLY A 49 17.99 4.06 6.71
N GLY A 50 17.06 3.80 7.63
CA GLY A 50 17.26 2.87 8.75
C GLY A 50 16.65 1.49 8.54
N VAL A 51 15.80 1.31 7.51
CA VAL A 51 14.95 0.11 7.35
C VAL A 51 15.34 -0.68 6.09
N ASP A 52 15.40 -2.01 6.21
CA ASP A 52 15.70 -2.92 5.10
C ASP A 52 14.44 -3.28 4.28
N PHE A 53 13.28 -3.41 4.95
CA PHE A 53 12.02 -3.81 4.33
C PHE A 53 10.83 -2.98 4.81
N VAL A 54 9.97 -2.54 3.87
CA VAL A 54 8.65 -1.96 4.14
C VAL A 54 7.58 -2.87 3.55
N THR A 55 6.46 -3.05 4.25
CA THR A 55 5.31 -3.81 3.73
C THR A 55 4.06 -2.94 3.69
N LEU A 56 3.39 -2.93 2.53
CA LEU A 56 2.10 -2.28 2.33
C LEU A 56 1.08 -3.35 1.93
N ILE A 57 0.43 -3.95 2.92
CA ILE A 57 -0.54 -5.04 2.75
C ILE A 57 -1.94 -4.54 3.13
N PHE A 58 -2.87 -4.43 2.17
CA PHE A 58 -4.20 -3.77 2.31
C PHE A 58 -4.12 -2.40 3.00
N THR A 59 -3.06 -1.66 2.71
CA THR A 59 -2.75 -0.40 3.40
C THR A 59 -2.98 0.77 2.46
N LEU A 60 -2.43 0.71 1.25
CA LEU A 60 -2.46 1.84 0.34
C LEU A 60 -3.87 2.09 -0.19
N SER A 61 -4.70 1.05 -0.35
CA SER A 61 -6.11 1.20 -0.77
C SER A 61 -6.99 2.00 0.19
N ALA A 62 -6.57 2.18 1.44
CA ALA A 62 -7.27 3.02 2.41
C ALA A 62 -6.88 4.51 2.32
N VAL A 63 -5.83 4.83 1.56
CA VAL A 63 -5.33 6.20 1.35
C VAL A 63 -6.00 6.79 0.11
N PRO A 64 -6.48 8.05 0.14
CA PRO A 64 -6.98 8.72 -1.05
C PRO A 64 -5.95 8.74 -2.18
N LEU A 65 -6.36 8.50 -3.42
CA LEU A 65 -5.46 8.36 -4.58
C LEU A 65 -4.40 9.47 -4.69
N HIS A 66 -4.81 10.74 -4.52
CA HIS A 66 -3.92 11.90 -4.61
C HIS A 66 -2.85 11.96 -3.49
N ARG A 67 -3.05 11.24 -2.37
CA ARG A 67 -2.11 11.18 -1.24
C ARG A 67 -1.19 9.97 -1.30
N MET A 68 -1.50 8.97 -2.12
CA MET A 68 -0.68 7.76 -2.26
C MET A 68 0.78 8.07 -2.64
N PRO A 69 1.08 8.98 -3.60
CA PRO A 69 2.47 9.33 -3.92
C PRO A 69 3.26 9.85 -2.71
N THR A 70 2.62 10.68 -1.87
CA THR A 70 3.26 11.17 -0.64
C THR A 70 3.54 10.03 0.32
N ALA A 71 2.57 9.15 0.59
CA ALA A 71 2.76 8.00 1.48
C ALA A 71 3.89 7.06 0.99
N ILE A 72 3.99 6.85 -0.32
CA ILE A 72 5.05 6.03 -0.91
C ILE A 72 6.42 6.71 -0.77
N ARG A 73 6.51 8.04 -0.95
CA ARG A 73 7.75 8.80 -0.71
C ARG A 73 8.23 8.74 0.74
N GLU A 74 7.31 8.76 1.70
CA GLU A 74 7.67 8.53 3.11
C GLU A 74 8.30 7.14 3.30
N CYS A 75 7.71 6.10 2.69
CA CYS A 75 8.28 4.75 2.70
C CYS A 75 9.67 4.71 2.04
N PHE A 76 9.85 5.44 0.93
CA PHE A 76 11.14 5.55 0.25
C PHE A 76 12.20 6.22 1.14
N SER A 77 11.84 7.23 1.92
CA SER A 77 12.78 7.98 2.76
C SER A 77 13.38 7.11 3.88
N ILE A 78 12.58 6.23 4.49
CA ILE A 78 12.99 5.38 5.61
C ILE A 78 13.78 4.15 5.17
N LEU A 79 13.64 3.74 3.90
CA LEU A 79 14.38 2.60 3.36
C LEU A 79 15.86 2.95 3.16
N LYS A 80 16.73 2.00 3.50
CA LYS A 80 18.14 2.01 3.09
C LYS A 80 18.26 1.94 1.56
N PRO A 81 19.35 2.43 0.96
CA PRO A 81 19.69 2.07 -0.41
C PRO A 81 19.72 0.55 -0.57
N GLY A 82 19.11 0.04 -1.64
CA GLY A 82 18.90 -1.40 -1.87
C GLY A 82 17.74 -2.02 -1.10
N GLY A 83 17.09 -1.29 -0.18
CA GLY A 83 15.96 -1.78 0.62
C GLY A 83 14.71 -2.08 -0.22
N LEU A 84 13.86 -3.00 0.25
CA LEU A 84 12.71 -3.48 -0.50
C LEU A 84 11.37 -3.01 0.10
N LEU A 85 10.42 -2.73 -0.79
CA LEU A 85 9.03 -2.52 -0.46
C LEU A 85 8.18 -3.65 -1.05
N LEU A 86 7.43 -4.33 -0.20
CA LEU A 86 6.52 -5.42 -0.57
C LEU A 86 5.08 -4.88 -0.57
N PHE A 87 4.47 -4.85 -1.75
CA PHE A 87 3.12 -4.35 -1.97
C PHE A 87 2.14 -5.51 -2.19
N ARG A 88 0.99 -5.43 -1.52
CA ARG A 88 -0.14 -6.33 -1.75
C ARG A 88 -1.45 -5.62 -1.45
N ASP A 89 -2.29 -5.41 -2.46
CA ASP A 89 -3.58 -4.75 -2.26
C ASP A 89 -4.67 -5.25 -3.22
N TYR A 90 -5.88 -4.68 -3.14
CA TYR A 90 -7.01 -5.06 -3.98
C TYR A 90 -6.73 -4.82 -5.46
N GLY A 91 -6.98 -5.84 -6.29
CA GLY A 91 -6.89 -5.72 -7.75
C GLY A 91 -8.23 -5.42 -8.41
N LEU A 92 -8.17 -4.91 -9.63
CA LEU A 92 -9.34 -4.70 -10.47
C LEU A 92 -10.22 -5.95 -10.58
N TYR A 93 -11.53 -5.72 -10.64
CA TYR A 93 -12.54 -6.77 -10.77
C TYR A 93 -12.55 -7.80 -9.64
N ASP A 94 -11.92 -7.50 -8.49
CA ASP A 94 -12.16 -8.25 -7.26
C ASP A 94 -13.66 -8.28 -6.95
N MET A 95 -14.17 -9.43 -6.53
CA MET A 95 -15.59 -9.61 -6.24
C MET A 95 -16.15 -8.58 -5.24
N THR A 96 -15.32 -8.01 -4.36
CA THR A 96 -15.76 -6.91 -3.46
C THR A 96 -15.99 -5.61 -4.22
N MET A 97 -15.20 -5.30 -5.25
CA MET A 97 -15.40 -4.17 -6.16
C MET A 97 -16.78 -4.25 -6.82
N LEU A 98 -17.11 -5.43 -7.36
CA LEU A 98 -18.36 -5.68 -8.09
C LEU A 98 -19.60 -5.66 -7.20
N ARG A 99 -19.42 -5.76 -5.88
CA ARG A 99 -20.50 -5.78 -4.89
C ARG A 99 -20.74 -4.42 -4.23
N PHE A 100 -19.88 -3.43 -4.47
CA PHE A 100 -20.13 -2.09 -3.96
C PHE A 100 -21.37 -1.50 -4.63
N GLU A 101 -22.24 -0.94 -3.81
CA GLU A 101 -23.37 -0.14 -4.26
C GLU A 101 -22.83 1.09 -5.02
N PRO A 102 -23.49 1.52 -6.12
CA PRO A 102 -23.04 2.67 -6.91
C PRO A 102 -22.82 3.94 -6.07
N GLU A 103 -23.63 4.15 -5.04
CA GLU A 103 -23.59 5.29 -4.12
C GLU A 103 -22.34 5.29 -3.23
N LYS A 104 -21.69 4.14 -3.06
CA LYS A 104 -20.43 4.02 -2.32
C LYS A 104 -19.22 4.43 -3.16
N ARG A 105 -19.37 4.64 -4.47
CA ARG A 105 -18.27 5.08 -5.33
C ARG A 105 -18.02 6.57 -5.12
N VAL A 106 -16.82 6.90 -4.63
CA VAL A 106 -16.42 8.29 -4.32
C VAL A 106 -15.39 8.84 -5.30
N GLY A 107 -14.92 8.03 -6.25
CA GLY A 107 -13.97 8.44 -7.26
C GLY A 107 -13.73 7.39 -8.34
N PHE A 108 -12.67 7.59 -9.12
CA PHE A 108 -12.24 6.60 -10.10
C PHE A 108 -11.66 5.39 -9.38
N ARG A 109 -12.35 4.25 -9.46
CA ARG A 109 -11.97 2.98 -8.79
C ARG A 109 -11.83 3.12 -7.26
N GLU A 110 -12.43 4.16 -6.68
CA GLU A 110 -12.39 4.46 -5.25
C GLU A 110 -13.79 4.35 -4.65
N TYR A 111 -13.89 3.59 -3.57
CA TYR A 111 -15.14 3.28 -2.89
C TYR A 111 -15.03 3.54 -1.40
N MET A 112 -16.14 3.94 -0.79
CA MET A 112 -16.27 4.14 0.64
C MET A 112 -16.95 2.92 1.27
N ARG A 113 -16.33 2.40 2.31
CA ARG A 113 -16.88 1.32 3.12
C ARG A 113 -17.94 1.88 4.08
N SER A 114 -18.73 0.99 4.67
CA SER A 114 -19.74 1.35 5.67
C SER A 114 -19.14 1.95 6.95
N ASP A 115 -17.88 1.66 7.26
CA ASP A 115 -17.12 2.21 8.40
C ASP A 115 -16.46 3.57 8.10
N GLY A 116 -16.72 4.15 6.92
CA GLY A 116 -16.17 5.43 6.47
C GLY A 116 -14.73 5.35 5.94
N THR A 117 -14.10 4.18 5.96
CA THR A 117 -12.77 4.00 5.36
C THR A 117 -12.86 3.81 3.83
N ARG A 118 -11.74 4.00 3.13
CA ARG A 118 -11.69 3.91 1.66
C ARG A 118 -11.22 2.54 1.19
N SER A 119 -11.55 2.21 -0.05
CA SER A 119 -11.05 1.05 -0.77
C SER A 119 -10.82 1.46 -2.22
N TYR A 120 -9.54 1.53 -2.60
CA TYR A 120 -9.11 1.70 -3.98
C TYR A 120 -8.79 0.34 -4.61
N PHE A 121 -9.19 0.13 -5.86
CA PHE A 121 -8.91 -1.09 -6.63
C PHE A 121 -7.86 -0.81 -7.70
N PHE A 122 -6.70 -1.45 -7.54
CA PHE A 122 -5.51 -1.19 -8.35
C PHE A 122 -5.50 -2.00 -9.65
N CYS A 123 -5.00 -1.37 -10.71
CA CYS A 123 -4.42 -2.11 -11.84
C CYS A 123 -2.90 -2.07 -11.77
N MET A 124 -2.24 -3.02 -12.46
CA MET A 124 -0.78 -3.10 -12.47
C MET A 124 -0.14 -1.78 -12.93
N ASP A 125 -0.67 -1.14 -13.98
CA ASP A 125 -0.10 0.12 -14.48
C ASP A 125 -0.15 1.24 -13.45
N THR A 126 -1.28 1.42 -12.74
CA THR A 126 -1.36 2.41 -11.65
C THR A 126 -0.36 2.13 -10.54
N VAL A 127 -0.14 0.86 -10.19
CA VAL A 127 0.85 0.48 -9.18
C VAL A 127 2.25 0.83 -9.67
N ARG A 128 2.60 0.42 -10.89
CA ARG A 128 3.87 0.76 -11.55
C ARG A 128 4.13 2.26 -11.54
N ASP A 129 3.17 3.06 -12.00
CA ASP A 129 3.30 4.51 -12.11
C ASP A 129 3.50 5.16 -10.72
N LEU A 130 2.74 4.71 -9.71
CA LEU A 130 2.84 5.25 -8.35
C LEU A 130 4.21 4.98 -7.71
N PHE A 131 4.73 3.76 -7.84
CA PHE A 131 6.01 3.39 -7.24
C PHE A 131 7.20 3.93 -8.03
N THR A 132 7.20 3.81 -9.36
CA THR A 132 8.29 4.34 -10.20
C THR A 132 8.34 5.88 -10.17
N GLY A 133 7.18 6.55 -10.18
CA GLY A 133 7.06 7.99 -9.98
C GLY A 133 7.50 8.48 -8.59
N SER A 134 7.66 7.56 -7.63
CA SER A 134 8.20 7.85 -6.29
C SER A 134 9.67 7.45 -6.12
N GLY A 135 10.35 7.03 -7.19
CA GLY A 135 11.79 6.73 -7.21
C GLY A 135 12.15 5.26 -6.98
N PHE A 136 11.17 4.35 -6.88
CA PHE A 136 11.43 2.92 -6.79
C PHE A 136 11.68 2.29 -8.17
N THR A 137 12.41 1.18 -8.18
CA THR A 137 12.55 0.30 -9.35
C THR A 137 11.75 -0.97 -9.15
N GLU A 138 11.09 -1.46 -10.20
CA GLU A 138 10.42 -2.77 -10.18
C GLU A 138 11.47 -3.88 -10.07
N VAL A 139 11.27 -4.81 -9.12
CA VAL A 139 12.17 -5.97 -9.01
C VAL A 139 11.82 -6.95 -10.12
N LEU A 140 12.86 -7.32 -10.87
CA LEU A 140 12.79 -8.27 -11.98
C LEU A 140 13.50 -9.55 -11.54
N ILE A 141 12.81 -10.69 -11.59
CA ILE A 141 13.47 -11.99 -11.46
C ILE A 141 13.95 -12.40 -12.85
N LEU A 142 15.25 -12.67 -12.95
CA LEU A 142 15.84 -13.38 -14.07
C LEU A 142 15.73 -14.88 -13.80
N LEU A 143 14.80 -15.55 -14.47
CA LEU A 143 14.75 -17.01 -14.47
C LEU A 143 15.59 -17.51 -15.63
N ILE A 144 16.65 -18.26 -15.30
CA ILE A 144 17.45 -19.00 -16.28
C ILE A 144 16.88 -20.41 -16.33
N GLU A 145 16.07 -20.70 -17.36
CA GLU A 145 15.68 -22.08 -17.66
C GLU A 145 16.71 -22.70 -18.62
N ILE A 146 17.33 -23.80 -18.19
CA ILE A 146 18.26 -24.56 -19.03
C ILE A 146 17.44 -25.58 -19.83
N CYS A 147 17.31 -25.37 -21.14
CA CYS A 147 16.76 -26.38 -22.05
C CYS A 147 17.89 -27.27 -22.59
N HIS A 148 17.67 -28.59 -22.61
CA HIS A 148 18.66 -29.64 -22.92
C HIS A 148 19.28 -29.57 -24.34
N TYR A 149 18.84 -28.63 -25.20
CA TYR A 149 19.26 -28.54 -26.61
C TYR A 149 19.63 -27.12 -27.10
N CYS A 150 20.26 -26.29 -26.26
CA CYS A 150 20.90 -25.02 -26.67
C CYS A 150 19.94 -23.91 -27.16
N LEU A 151 19.31 -23.20 -26.21
CA LEU A 151 19.10 -21.75 -26.30
C LEU A 151 18.85 -21.23 -24.88
N LEU A 152 19.68 -20.30 -24.40
CA LEU A 152 19.44 -19.60 -23.15
C LEU A 152 18.20 -18.71 -23.36
N MET A 153 17.02 -19.16 -22.94
CA MET A 153 15.84 -18.30 -22.90
C MET A 153 15.90 -17.48 -21.63
N LEU A 154 16.26 -16.21 -21.78
CA LEU A 154 16.20 -15.23 -20.70
C LEU A 154 14.74 -14.81 -20.51
N ILE A 155 14.05 -15.37 -19.52
CA ILE A 155 12.70 -14.94 -19.17
C ILE A 155 12.82 -13.91 -18.05
N HIS A 156 12.48 -12.67 -18.39
CA HIS A 156 12.32 -11.59 -17.42
C HIS A 156 10.90 -11.66 -16.85
N GLN A 157 10.76 -12.08 -15.59
CA GLN A 157 9.48 -11.98 -14.87
C GLN A 157 9.50 -10.77 -13.94
N LEU A 158 8.54 -9.86 -14.14
CA LEU A 158 8.27 -8.76 -13.22
C LEU A 158 7.54 -9.32 -12.00
N GLU A 159 7.95 -8.92 -10.79
CA GLU A 159 7.25 -9.31 -9.57
C GLU A 159 5.95 -8.52 -9.32
N LEU A 160 5.45 -7.80 -10.33
CA LEU A 160 4.17 -7.12 -10.33
C LEU A 160 3.13 -7.96 -11.06
N GLU A 161 2.24 -8.61 -10.32
CA GLU A 161 1.29 -9.58 -10.87
C GLU A 161 -0.11 -9.50 -10.22
N TYR A 162 -1.11 -10.03 -10.94
CA TYR A 162 -2.41 -10.32 -10.37
C TYR A 162 -2.44 -11.73 -9.77
N CYS A 163 -2.81 -11.84 -8.51
CA CYS A 163 -3.15 -13.12 -7.89
C CYS A 163 -4.66 -13.30 -7.84
N CYS A 164 -5.15 -14.43 -8.35
CA CYS A 164 -6.57 -14.75 -8.40
C CYS A 164 -6.89 -15.97 -7.52
N VAL A 165 -7.77 -15.80 -6.53
CA VAL A 165 -8.35 -16.91 -5.75
C VAL A 165 -9.79 -17.09 -6.22
N LYS A 166 -10.23 -18.33 -6.46
CA LYS A 166 -11.60 -18.63 -6.92
C LYS A 166 -12.47 -19.32 -5.86
N SER A 167 -11.85 -19.93 -4.85
CA SER A 167 -12.57 -20.59 -3.75
C SER A 167 -11.81 -20.41 -2.45
N ASN A 168 -12.57 -20.18 -1.37
CA ASN A 168 -12.01 -20.19 -0.03
C ASN A 168 -11.83 -21.65 0.44
N ARG A 169 -10.57 -22.08 0.58
CA ARG A 169 -10.22 -23.45 0.97
C ARG A 169 -10.78 -23.88 2.34
N ARG A 170 -11.10 -22.92 3.23
CA ARG A 170 -11.61 -23.22 4.58
C ARG A 170 -13.08 -23.65 4.60
N ASN A 171 -13.90 -23.10 3.70
CA ASN A 171 -15.36 -23.31 3.74
C ASN A 171 -15.96 -23.63 2.37
N GLY A 172 -15.13 -23.87 1.34
CA GLY A 172 -15.56 -24.23 -0.01
C GLY A 172 -16.33 -23.11 -0.74
N LYS A 173 -16.42 -21.91 -0.16
CA LYS A 173 -17.23 -20.84 -0.73
C LYS A 173 -16.53 -20.27 -1.96
N SER A 174 -17.26 -20.21 -3.08
CA SER A 174 -16.81 -19.50 -4.27
C SER A 174 -16.52 -18.04 -3.91
N MET A 175 -15.29 -17.62 -4.20
CA MET A 175 -14.77 -16.34 -3.80
C MET A 175 -13.76 -15.90 -4.84
N HIS A 176 -14.19 -15.08 -5.80
CA HIS A 176 -13.35 -14.53 -6.86
C HIS A 176 -12.58 -13.31 -6.33
N ARG A 177 -11.48 -13.56 -5.63
CA ARG A 177 -10.61 -12.49 -5.13
C ARG A 177 -9.51 -12.19 -6.12
N VAL A 178 -9.26 -10.91 -6.35
CA VAL A 178 -8.19 -10.41 -7.20
C VAL A 178 -7.34 -9.47 -6.36
N TRP A 179 -6.04 -9.72 -6.36
CA TRP A 179 -5.05 -9.01 -5.56
C TRP A 179 -3.93 -8.59 -6.52
N VAL A 180 -3.33 -7.43 -6.31
CA VAL A 180 -2.11 -7.03 -7.01
C VAL A 180 -0.97 -7.17 -6.03
N HIS A 181 0.05 -7.92 -6.40
CA HIS A 181 1.29 -8.08 -5.64
C HIS A 181 2.40 -7.38 -6.41
N GLY A 182 3.32 -6.73 -5.70
CA GLY A 182 4.47 -6.05 -6.29
C GLY A 182 5.65 -6.07 -5.34
N LYS A 183 6.87 -6.17 -5.88
CA LYS A 183 8.09 -5.88 -5.11
C LYS A 183 8.86 -4.77 -5.80
N PHE A 184 9.27 -3.81 -4.99
CA PHE A 184 9.91 -2.58 -5.43
C PHE A 184 11.18 -2.38 -4.62
N GLN A 185 12.23 -1.88 -5.26
CA GLN A 185 13.52 -1.65 -4.62
C GLN A 185 13.87 -0.17 -4.65
N LYS A 186 14.38 0.35 -3.54
CA LYS A 186 15.08 1.62 -3.51
C LYS A 186 16.47 1.45 -4.15
N PRO A 187 16.85 2.24 -5.16
CA PRO A 187 18.17 2.16 -5.77
C PRO A 187 19.31 2.30 -4.73
N PHE A 188 20.48 1.75 -5.07
CA PHE A 188 21.71 1.88 -4.27
C PHE A 188 22.29 3.29 -4.29
#